data_AF-A0A7W1DCL8-F1
#
_entry.id   AF-A0A7W1DCL8-F1
#
_cell.length_a   1.000
_cell.length_b   1.000
_cell.length_c   1.000
_cell.angle_alpha   90.00
_cell.angle_beta   90.00
_cell.angle_gamma   90.00
#
_symmetry.space_group_name_H-M   'P 1'
#
loop_
_entity.id
_entity.type
_entity.pdbx_description
1 polymer ?
#
loop_
_entity_poly.entity_id
_entity_poly.type
_entity_poly.pdbx_seq_one_letter_code
_entity_poly.pdbx_strand_id
1 'polypeptide(L)'
;MKKLVFLVITLMFPLLVFPQKPAPKPTPKVLSEKEQKLQSQKFQAISMVTKTAEEATFWEDKKTAVEALADAADLLWEENANQSAKWLTKAWNLIDQVSETPKDEKMREFFNRSDKSGLQATVLKIAHRHDAQLAENFLKQLTEKEPDEKKDKGAFDDKTARSEQLLTLALQAIETNPSLAFNLAGRSLADGISFSLQNVLTSLRQKDVNLANRLFDAALARLSTPDEAQILAGYLFKSGFTFATNSSGGMILAVNPNQQNLPAVANSEPNRAKNFLSASYQAFFARSVLLDTPESKRKAENILVLATTIFSQYNIYALELVQPTRTFLTQLQSQLYPNRQNQSSENKSRLSSLPKDATKEEVYDALVADLEEKADKETDPIAKKIAFIRAANSTKPEDYKRGISIAKKIEDENLQEDVVSFLLYRAALHFVNKKEIETAEEILPQIKEVLRRSVAKIAVAQALLQPKTDKKVEQFQLDLEKQRAFALLNDVQRDLRNEDVSLNLIKTLFGTTAVLSKFDKTQGLSSFEQTVQMINKLDKFNLKDTSAPKLGIDLSSSSSATVATPRIGFGFSNAIEPLIETDFEQVASIVERLAAKEVRGVGRIEAARLFFQKNKDLLSKLNQ
;
A
#
# COMPACT_ATOMS: atom_id res chain seq x y z
N MET A 1 26.24 81.53 -18.07
CA MET A 1 25.33 81.75 -16.93
C MET A 1 25.80 80.93 -15.73
N LYS A 2 25.64 81.53 -14.56
CA LYS A 2 26.22 81.29 -13.23
C LYS A 2 26.48 79.82 -12.82
N LYS A 3 27.75 79.54 -12.42
CA LYS A 3 28.15 78.44 -11.54
C LYS A 3 27.94 78.89 -10.08
N LEU A 4 27.26 78.08 -9.28
CA LEU A 4 27.07 78.29 -7.84
C LEU A 4 28.04 77.34 -7.11
N VAL A 5 29.02 77.92 -6.42
CA VAL A 5 29.95 77.22 -5.52
C VAL A 5 29.36 77.30 -4.12
N PHE A 6 29.03 76.17 -3.51
CA PHE A 6 28.61 76.09 -2.11
C PHE A 6 29.80 75.61 -1.26
N LEU A 7 30.27 76.51 -0.41
CA LEU A 7 31.30 76.30 0.60
C LEU A 7 30.62 75.74 1.86
N VAL A 8 30.88 74.48 2.23
CA VAL A 8 30.42 73.88 3.48
C VAL A 8 31.58 73.83 4.47
N ILE A 9 31.45 74.60 5.54
CA ILE A 9 32.37 74.74 6.66
C ILE A 9 32.29 73.48 7.52
N THR A 10 33.42 72.80 7.70
CA THR A 10 33.54 71.60 8.56
C THR A 10 33.89 72.06 9.98
N LEU A 11 32.96 71.93 10.91
CA LEU A 11 33.16 72.22 12.34
C LEU A 11 33.62 70.92 13.03
N MET A 12 34.88 70.86 13.46
CA MET A 12 35.41 69.77 14.27
C MET A 12 34.94 69.89 15.72
N PHE A 13 34.12 68.94 16.17
CA PHE A 13 33.88 68.67 17.59
C PHE A 13 34.83 67.59 18.09
N PRO A 14 35.55 67.79 19.22
CA PRO A 14 36.34 66.73 19.83
C PRO A 14 35.41 65.73 20.54
N LEU A 15 35.45 64.47 20.09
CA LEU A 15 34.81 63.34 20.77
C LEU A 15 35.52 63.06 22.09
N LEU A 16 34.82 63.30 23.19
CA LEU A 16 35.16 62.79 24.52
C LEU A 16 35.03 61.25 24.51
N VAL A 17 36.16 60.56 24.58
CA VAL A 17 36.22 59.10 24.76
C VAL A 17 35.95 58.78 26.22
N PHE A 18 34.74 58.33 26.53
CA PHE A 18 34.45 57.71 27.83
C PHE A 18 34.98 56.27 27.82
N PRO A 19 35.74 55.83 28.85
CA PRO A 19 36.14 54.43 28.98
C PRO A 19 34.90 53.56 29.18
N GLN A 20 34.53 52.80 28.13
CA GLN A 20 33.52 51.75 28.22
C GLN A 20 34.03 50.66 29.17
N LYS A 21 33.31 50.52 30.30
CA LYS A 21 33.43 49.40 31.23
C LYS A 21 33.32 48.10 30.41
N PRO A 22 34.28 47.16 30.50
CA PRO A 22 34.24 45.94 29.69
C PRO A 22 32.94 45.20 29.97
N ALA A 23 32.15 44.99 28.92
CA ALA A 23 30.92 44.21 28.99
C ALA A 23 31.25 42.82 29.55
N PRO A 24 30.47 42.30 30.51
CA PRO A 24 30.68 40.96 31.04
C PRO A 24 30.61 39.98 29.87
N LYS A 25 31.71 39.25 29.64
CA LYS A 25 31.77 38.16 28.65
C LYS A 25 30.60 37.21 28.95
N PRO A 26 29.74 36.89 27.96
CA PRO A 26 28.69 35.90 28.15
C PRO A 26 29.35 34.58 28.55
N THR A 27 29.13 34.16 29.80
CA THR A 27 29.55 32.85 30.28
C THR A 27 28.86 31.80 29.40
N PRO A 28 29.60 30.85 28.80
CA PRO A 28 28.99 29.81 27.98
C PRO A 28 27.99 29.04 28.84
N LYS A 29 26.73 29.01 28.38
CA LYS A 29 25.66 28.24 29.01
C LYS A 29 26.10 26.77 28.95
N VAL A 30 26.52 26.23 30.10
CA VAL A 30 26.95 24.83 30.21
C VAL A 30 25.72 23.97 29.90
N LEU A 31 25.69 23.37 28.71
CA LEU A 31 24.66 22.41 28.29
C LEU A 31 24.61 21.29 29.32
N SER A 32 23.41 20.91 29.74
CA SER A 32 23.22 19.78 30.64
C SER A 32 23.75 18.49 30.00
N GLU A 33 24.21 17.53 30.81
CA GLU A 33 24.73 16.24 30.31
C GLU A 33 23.74 15.54 29.35
N LYS A 34 22.43 15.71 29.61
CA LYS A 34 21.35 15.18 28.76
C LYS A 34 21.31 15.84 27.38
N GLU A 35 21.48 17.16 27.32
CA GLU A 35 21.52 17.90 26.05
C GLU A 35 22.78 17.57 25.25
N GLN A 36 23.93 17.42 25.92
CA GLN A 36 25.17 17.00 25.27
C GLN A 36 25.05 15.59 24.68
N LYS A 37 24.46 14.65 25.43
CA LYS A 37 24.19 13.30 24.94
C LYS A 37 23.26 13.33 23.72
N LEU A 38 22.15 14.08 23.79
CA LEU A 38 21.22 14.20 22.67
C LEU A 38 21.87 14.83 21.42
N GLN A 39 22.73 15.82 21.61
CA GLN A 39 23.49 16.44 20.51
C GLN A 39 24.50 15.47 19.88
N SER A 40 25.19 14.66 20.69
CA SER A 40 26.08 13.61 20.21
C SER A 40 25.31 12.56 19.39
N GLN A 41 24.16 12.13 19.87
CA GLN A 41 23.28 11.19 19.17
C GLN A 41 22.72 11.79 17.86
N LYS A 42 22.35 13.08 17.86
CA LYS A 42 21.96 13.82 16.64
C LYS A 42 23.09 13.77 15.60
N PHE A 43 24.32 14.09 16.01
CA PHE A 43 25.47 14.07 15.11
C PHE A 43 25.74 12.66 14.56
N GLN A 44 25.64 11.63 15.40
CA GLN A 44 25.77 10.24 14.97
C GLN A 44 24.70 9.87 13.93
N ALA A 45 23.43 10.21 14.18
CA ALA A 45 22.33 9.96 13.24
C ALA A 45 22.55 10.64 11.88
N ILE A 46 22.97 11.92 11.88
CA ILE A 46 23.32 12.66 10.65
C ILE A 46 24.49 12.00 9.92
N SER A 47 25.53 11.59 10.64
CA SER A 47 26.71 10.92 10.08
C SER A 47 26.33 9.59 9.43
N MET A 48 25.48 8.79 10.07
CA MET A 48 24.98 7.53 9.53
C MET A 48 24.20 7.71 8.22
N VAL A 49 23.32 8.71 8.16
CA VAL A 49 22.52 9.00 6.94
C VAL A 49 23.42 9.51 5.82
N THR A 50 24.33 10.45 6.12
CA THR A 50 25.29 10.99 5.14
C THR A 50 26.18 9.89 4.55
N LYS A 51 26.78 9.05 5.43
CA LYS A 51 27.61 7.91 5.01
C LYS A 51 26.82 6.93 4.15
N THR A 52 25.57 6.67 4.51
CA THR A 52 24.69 5.79 3.71
C THR A 52 24.40 6.37 2.34
N ALA A 53 24.09 7.66 2.24
CA ALA A 53 23.83 8.32 0.96
C ALA A 53 25.06 8.30 0.04
N GLU A 54 26.26 8.45 0.60
CA GLU A 54 27.52 8.34 -0.16
C GLU A 54 27.75 6.90 -0.65
N GLU A 55 27.61 5.91 0.23
CA GLU A 55 27.74 4.48 -0.12
C GLU A 55 26.68 4.03 -1.14
N ALA A 56 25.44 4.53 -1.03
CA ALA A 56 24.30 4.13 -1.85
C ALA A 56 24.53 4.34 -3.35
N THR A 57 25.34 5.35 -3.72
CA THR A 57 25.68 5.60 -5.12
C THR A 57 26.41 4.43 -5.79
N PHE A 58 27.05 3.57 -5.00
CA PHE A 58 27.85 2.44 -5.45
C PHE A 58 27.18 1.07 -5.22
N TRP A 59 25.93 1.03 -4.72
CA TRP A 59 25.24 -0.24 -4.50
C TRP A 59 24.87 -0.94 -5.81
N GLU A 60 24.82 -2.27 -5.75
CA GLU A 60 24.45 -3.11 -6.91
C GLU A 60 22.94 -3.00 -7.17
N ASP A 61 22.14 -3.05 -6.10
CA ASP A 61 20.71 -2.85 -6.18
C ASP A 61 20.38 -1.35 -6.34
N LYS A 62 20.23 -0.93 -7.60
CA LYS A 62 19.88 0.45 -7.95
C LYS A 62 18.52 0.88 -7.41
N LYS A 63 17.57 -0.05 -7.24
CA LYS A 63 16.27 0.29 -6.64
C LYS A 63 16.45 0.73 -5.20
N THR A 64 17.14 -0.10 -4.41
CA THR A 64 17.43 0.20 -3.01
C THR A 64 18.32 1.46 -2.86
N ALA A 65 19.25 1.68 -3.78
CA ALA A 65 20.07 2.90 -3.83
C ALA A 65 19.25 4.18 -4.02
N VAL A 66 18.34 4.19 -5.01
CA VAL A 66 17.47 5.34 -5.29
C VAL A 66 16.63 5.68 -4.07
N GLU A 67 16.02 4.67 -3.46
CA GLU A 67 15.19 4.89 -2.28
C GLU A 67 16.02 5.41 -1.10
N ALA A 68 17.22 4.87 -0.86
CA ALA A 68 18.10 5.32 0.22
C ALA A 68 18.57 6.77 0.02
N LEU A 69 18.91 7.17 -1.21
CA LEU A 69 19.27 8.56 -1.54
C LEU A 69 18.09 9.51 -1.35
N ALA A 70 16.89 9.09 -1.77
CA ALA A 70 15.67 9.88 -1.61
C ALA A 70 15.32 10.06 -0.13
N ASP A 71 15.35 8.97 0.63
CA ASP A 71 15.12 8.98 2.07
C ASP A 71 16.15 9.82 2.83
N ALA A 72 17.43 9.73 2.46
CA ALA A 72 18.49 10.54 3.06
C ALA A 72 18.29 12.04 2.80
N ALA A 73 17.89 12.40 1.58
CA ALA A 73 17.58 13.77 1.21
C ALA A 73 16.35 14.33 1.93
N ASP A 74 15.27 13.54 2.09
CA ASP A 74 14.09 13.96 2.86
C ASP A 74 14.45 14.19 4.33
N LEU A 75 15.30 13.35 4.91
CA LEU A 75 15.69 13.41 6.32
C LEU A 75 16.64 14.58 6.66
N LEU A 76 17.61 14.87 5.78
CA LEU A 76 18.65 15.87 6.04
C LEU A 76 18.43 17.20 5.31
N TRP A 77 17.23 17.44 4.78
CA TRP A 77 16.95 18.65 4.02
C TRP A 77 17.22 19.94 4.80
N GLU A 78 16.68 20.02 6.02
CA GLU A 78 16.81 21.20 6.90
C GLU A 78 18.26 21.47 7.32
N GLU A 79 19.09 20.43 7.41
CA GLU A 79 20.48 20.55 7.84
C GLU A 79 21.41 20.91 6.66
N ASN A 80 21.14 20.37 5.46
CA ASN A 80 21.93 20.65 4.26
C ASN A 80 21.11 20.47 2.97
N ALA A 81 20.33 21.49 2.61
CA ALA A 81 19.50 21.49 1.40
C ALA A 81 20.32 21.29 0.11
N ASN A 82 21.51 21.91 0.01
CA ASN A 82 22.36 21.80 -1.18
C ASN A 82 22.84 20.37 -1.44
N GLN A 83 23.25 19.66 -0.38
CA GLN A 83 23.67 18.26 -0.51
C GLN A 83 22.47 17.34 -0.76
N SER A 84 21.35 17.59 -0.08
CA SER A 84 20.10 16.83 -0.26
C SER A 84 19.55 16.95 -1.69
N ALA A 85 19.59 18.14 -2.28
CA ALA A 85 19.25 18.36 -3.68
C ALA A 85 20.15 17.57 -4.65
N LYS A 86 21.46 17.50 -4.36
CA LYS A 86 22.41 16.66 -5.13
C LYS A 86 22.08 15.18 -5.01
N TRP A 87 21.71 14.69 -3.82
CA TRP A 87 21.29 13.30 -3.64
C TRP A 87 19.99 12.98 -4.37
N LEU A 88 18.98 13.86 -4.34
CA LEU A 88 17.75 13.68 -5.14
C LEU A 88 18.04 13.64 -6.64
N THR A 89 18.90 14.54 -7.12
CA THR A 89 19.31 14.56 -8.54
C THR A 89 20.01 13.25 -8.93
N LYS A 90 20.91 12.74 -8.07
CA LYS A 90 21.54 11.43 -8.28
C LYS A 90 20.52 10.29 -8.25
N ALA A 91 19.60 10.31 -7.29
CA ALA A 91 18.54 9.32 -7.18
C ALA A 91 17.70 9.29 -8.47
N TRP A 92 17.29 10.45 -8.98
CA TRP A 92 16.55 10.58 -10.22
C TRP A 92 17.30 9.95 -11.41
N ASN A 93 18.58 10.28 -11.58
CA ASN A 93 19.41 9.76 -12.67
C ASN A 93 19.66 8.24 -12.58
N LEU A 94 19.68 7.67 -11.36
CA LEU A 94 19.87 6.24 -11.17
C LEU A 94 18.63 5.41 -11.54
N ILE A 95 17.44 6.01 -11.61
CA ILE A 95 16.20 5.28 -11.91
C ILE A 95 16.25 4.62 -13.29
N ASP A 96 16.88 5.27 -14.28
CA ASP A 96 17.01 4.69 -15.61
C ASP A 96 17.83 3.39 -15.62
N GLN A 97 18.71 3.20 -14.63
CA GLN A 97 19.55 2.00 -14.46
C GLN A 97 18.86 0.88 -13.67
N VAL A 98 17.67 1.12 -13.12
CA VAL A 98 16.93 0.11 -12.38
C VAL A 98 16.41 -0.95 -13.34
N SER A 99 16.79 -2.21 -13.10
CA SER A 99 16.25 -3.34 -13.85
C SER A 99 14.80 -3.57 -13.45
N GLU A 100 13.90 -3.69 -14.42
CA GLU A 100 12.52 -4.09 -14.14
C GLU A 100 12.53 -5.58 -13.76
N THR A 101 12.18 -5.87 -12.50
CA THR A 101 12.08 -7.25 -12.05
C THR A 101 10.83 -7.89 -12.67
N PRO A 102 10.93 -9.10 -13.24
CA PRO A 102 9.74 -9.81 -13.72
C PRO A 102 8.81 -10.04 -12.53
N LYS A 103 7.65 -9.38 -12.57
CA LYS A 103 6.61 -9.52 -11.56
C LYS A 103 5.87 -10.84 -11.72
N ASP A 104 5.27 -11.26 -10.61
CA ASP A 104 4.38 -12.42 -10.50
C ASP A 104 3.53 -12.56 -11.76
N GLU A 105 3.65 -13.69 -12.45
CA GLU A 105 3.10 -13.91 -13.80
C GLU A 105 1.57 -13.73 -13.80
N LYS A 106 0.93 -14.00 -12.65
CA LYS A 106 -0.50 -13.78 -12.42
C LYS A 106 -0.89 -12.31 -12.33
N MET A 107 -0.02 -11.45 -11.79
CA MET A 107 -0.29 -10.01 -11.69
C MET A 107 0.00 -9.27 -12.99
N ARG A 108 0.87 -9.83 -13.85
CA ARG A 108 1.10 -9.32 -15.21
C ARG A 108 -0.17 -9.29 -16.05
N GLU A 109 -1.10 -10.23 -15.85
CA GLU A 109 -2.39 -10.23 -16.53
C GLU A 109 -3.24 -8.99 -16.18
N PHE A 110 -3.11 -8.46 -14.97
CA PHE A 110 -3.93 -7.35 -14.49
C PHE A 110 -3.22 -6.00 -14.60
N PHE A 111 -1.99 -5.88 -14.09
CA PHE A 111 -1.25 -4.62 -14.03
C PHE A 111 0.24 -4.83 -14.29
N ASN A 112 0.81 -4.09 -15.24
CA ASN A 112 2.25 -4.01 -15.43
C ASN A 112 2.79 -2.72 -14.79
N ARG A 113 2.83 -2.67 -13.45
CA ARG A 113 3.41 -1.52 -12.73
C ARG A 113 4.92 -1.50 -12.91
N SER A 114 5.48 -0.46 -13.52
CA SER A 114 6.94 -0.29 -13.60
C SER A 114 7.49 0.14 -12.25
N ASP A 115 8.55 -0.52 -11.79
CA ASP A 115 9.27 -0.11 -10.57
C ASP A 115 9.92 1.27 -10.74
N LYS A 116 10.34 1.62 -11.96
CA LYS A 116 10.90 2.95 -12.29
C LYS A 116 9.87 4.06 -12.03
N SER A 117 8.64 3.85 -12.47
CA SER A 117 7.55 4.80 -12.26
C SER A 117 7.28 5.06 -10.77
N GLY A 118 7.28 3.99 -9.95
CA GLY A 118 7.12 4.10 -8.50
C GLY A 118 8.27 4.86 -7.82
N LEU A 119 9.51 4.63 -8.26
CA LEU A 119 10.68 5.35 -7.75
C LEU A 119 10.68 6.83 -8.17
N GLN A 120 10.35 7.13 -9.43
CA GLN A 120 10.23 8.52 -9.90
C GLN A 120 9.15 9.27 -9.13
N ALA A 121 8.01 8.62 -8.85
CA ALA A 121 6.96 9.21 -8.03
C ALA A 121 7.47 9.56 -6.62
N THR A 122 8.25 8.66 -6.02
CA THR A 122 8.84 8.87 -4.69
C THR A 122 9.83 10.03 -4.67
N VAL A 123 10.78 10.07 -5.62
CA VAL A 123 11.77 11.16 -5.72
C VAL A 123 11.09 12.50 -5.99
N LEU A 124 10.12 12.54 -6.91
CA LEU A 124 9.41 13.77 -7.23
C LEU A 124 8.60 14.30 -6.05
N LYS A 125 7.95 13.42 -5.28
CA LYS A 125 7.20 13.80 -4.08
C LYS A 125 8.11 14.51 -3.07
N ILE A 126 9.32 13.99 -2.85
CA ILE A 126 10.29 14.58 -1.93
C ILE A 126 10.81 15.91 -2.49
N ALA A 127 11.15 15.95 -3.78
CA ALA A 127 11.54 17.20 -4.43
C ALA A 127 10.45 18.27 -4.30
N HIS A 128 9.19 17.95 -4.58
CA HIS A 128 8.10 18.93 -4.48
C HIS A 128 7.89 19.47 -3.06
N ARG A 129 8.13 18.65 -2.03
CA ARG A 129 8.01 19.08 -0.63
C ARG A 129 9.03 20.17 -0.29
N HIS A 130 10.22 20.10 -0.86
CA HIS A 130 11.40 20.80 -0.36
C HIS A 130 12.04 21.77 -1.35
N ASP A 131 11.93 21.50 -2.65
CA ASP A 131 12.46 22.31 -3.77
C ASP A 131 11.54 22.23 -4.99
N ALA A 132 10.66 23.23 -5.11
CA ALA A 132 9.71 23.33 -6.22
C ALA A 132 10.40 23.45 -7.59
N GLN A 133 11.59 24.08 -7.66
CA GLN A 133 12.31 24.24 -8.94
C GLN A 133 12.90 22.91 -9.40
N LEU A 134 13.46 22.13 -8.47
CA LEU A 134 13.95 20.80 -8.77
C LEU A 134 12.83 19.87 -9.23
N ALA A 135 11.67 19.92 -8.56
CA ALA A 135 10.50 19.15 -8.95
C ALA A 135 9.99 19.53 -10.35
N GLU A 136 9.94 20.82 -10.68
CA GLU A 136 9.58 21.32 -12.02
C GLU A 136 10.54 20.76 -13.08
N ASN A 137 11.85 20.71 -12.80
CA ASN A 137 12.85 20.16 -13.72
C ASN A 137 12.66 18.65 -13.96
N PHE A 138 12.40 17.88 -12.90
CA PHE A 138 12.09 16.45 -13.02
C PHE A 138 10.79 16.21 -13.79
N LEU A 139 9.77 17.04 -13.58
CA LEU A 139 8.52 16.99 -14.35
C LEU A 139 8.75 17.28 -15.83
N LYS A 140 9.58 18.26 -16.17
CA LYS A 140 9.93 18.58 -17.56
C LYS A 140 10.60 17.38 -18.24
N GLN A 141 11.60 16.79 -17.60
CA GLN A 141 12.27 15.58 -18.10
C GLN A 141 11.28 14.43 -18.31
N LEU A 142 10.30 14.27 -17.42
CA LEU A 142 9.27 13.25 -17.58
C LEU A 142 8.35 13.51 -18.77
N THR A 143 8.01 14.78 -19.00
CA THR A 143 7.15 15.18 -20.14
C THR A 143 7.88 15.22 -21.48
N GLU A 144 9.20 15.29 -21.48
CA GLU A 144 10.03 15.25 -22.69
C GLU A 144 10.34 13.82 -23.13
N LYS A 145 10.28 12.84 -22.21
CA LYS A 145 10.47 11.43 -22.54
C LYS A 145 9.31 10.92 -23.41
N GLU A 146 9.64 10.33 -24.56
CA GLU A 146 8.65 9.71 -25.45
C GLU A 146 7.95 8.55 -24.74
N PRO A 147 6.67 8.30 -25.05
CA PRO A 147 5.94 7.19 -24.45
C PRO A 147 6.55 5.86 -24.90
N ASP A 148 7.22 5.17 -23.98
CA ASP A 148 7.65 3.79 -24.20
C ASP A 148 6.41 2.92 -24.51
N GLU A 149 6.31 2.41 -25.73
CA GLU A 149 5.29 1.42 -26.09
C GLU A 149 5.60 0.10 -25.38
N LYS A 150 4.89 -0.19 -24.30
CA LYS A 150 4.96 -1.51 -23.66
C LYS A 150 4.41 -2.57 -24.61
N LYS A 151 5.24 -3.57 -24.92
CA LYS A 151 4.86 -4.75 -25.72
C LYS A 151 3.92 -5.72 -24.98
N ASP A 152 3.92 -5.69 -23.65
CA ASP A 152 3.08 -6.53 -22.78
C ASP A 152 2.15 -5.67 -21.90
N LYS A 153 0.93 -5.44 -22.39
CA LYS A 153 -0.13 -4.70 -21.69
C LYS A 153 -1.05 -5.66 -20.93
N GLY A 154 -1.17 -5.47 -19.62
CA GLY A 154 -2.20 -6.12 -18.81
C GLY A 154 -3.60 -5.59 -19.14
N ALA A 155 -4.65 -6.28 -18.68
CA ALA A 155 -6.05 -5.90 -18.94
C ALA A 155 -6.40 -4.49 -18.46
N PHE A 156 -5.67 -3.95 -17.47
CA PHE A 156 -5.80 -2.58 -16.97
C PHE A 156 -4.59 -1.68 -17.30
N ASP A 157 -3.69 -2.08 -18.20
CA ASP A 157 -2.51 -1.30 -18.62
C ASP A 157 -2.72 -0.81 -20.06
N ASP A 158 -3.80 -0.06 -20.28
CA ASP A 158 -4.28 0.31 -21.61
C ASP A 158 -3.49 1.46 -22.26
N LYS A 159 -2.71 2.22 -21.48
CA LYS A 159 -1.99 3.43 -21.94
C LYS A 159 -0.48 3.40 -21.66
N THR A 160 0.17 4.54 -21.91
CA THR A 160 1.62 4.72 -21.82
C THR A 160 2.09 4.68 -20.36
N ALA A 161 3.34 4.26 -20.12
CA ALA A 161 3.95 4.32 -18.78
C ALA A 161 3.94 5.74 -18.20
N ARG A 162 4.05 6.75 -19.07
CA ARG A 162 3.96 8.17 -18.75
C ARG A 162 2.60 8.56 -18.18
N SER A 163 1.49 8.14 -18.80
CA SER A 163 0.14 8.46 -18.32
C SER A 163 -0.11 7.93 -16.91
N GLU A 164 0.21 6.65 -16.68
CA GLU A 164 0.09 6.00 -15.37
C GLU A 164 0.92 6.71 -14.29
N GLN A 165 2.11 7.14 -14.66
CA GLN A 165 2.98 7.86 -13.75
C GLN A 165 2.42 9.24 -13.39
N LEU A 166 1.96 10.01 -14.38
CA LEU A 166 1.34 11.31 -14.15
C LEU A 166 0.09 11.17 -13.27
N LEU A 167 -0.71 10.12 -13.47
CA LEU A 167 -1.89 9.83 -12.66
C LEU A 167 -1.54 9.39 -11.24
N THR A 168 -0.48 8.59 -11.07
CA THR A 168 0.06 8.21 -9.76
C THR A 168 0.54 9.44 -8.98
N LEU A 169 1.27 10.33 -9.66
CA LEU A 169 1.71 11.60 -9.10
C LEU A 169 0.53 12.51 -8.76
N ALA A 170 -0.48 12.56 -9.63
CA ALA A 170 -1.71 13.30 -9.36
C ALA A 170 -2.35 12.81 -8.07
N LEU A 171 -2.57 11.49 -7.92
CA LEU A 171 -3.14 10.90 -6.69
C LEU A 171 -2.36 11.29 -5.43
N GLN A 172 -1.03 11.27 -5.50
CA GLN A 172 -0.18 11.65 -4.36
C GLN A 172 -0.25 13.14 -4.03
N ALA A 173 -0.46 13.99 -5.04
CA ALA A 173 -0.54 15.44 -4.89
C ALA A 173 -1.94 15.93 -4.47
N ILE A 174 -3.01 15.16 -4.65
CA ILE A 174 -4.41 15.59 -4.38
C ILE A 174 -4.58 16.14 -2.96
N GLU A 175 -3.99 15.48 -1.97
CA GLU A 175 -4.14 15.87 -0.55
C GLU A 175 -3.48 17.23 -0.24
N THR A 176 -2.36 17.53 -0.88
CA THR A 176 -1.55 18.73 -0.59
C THR A 176 -1.78 19.87 -1.58
N ASN A 177 -2.05 19.56 -2.84
CA ASN A 177 -2.19 20.51 -3.94
C ASN A 177 -3.13 19.96 -5.05
N PRO A 178 -4.46 20.13 -4.90
CA PRO A 178 -5.45 19.69 -5.87
C PRO A 178 -5.24 20.27 -7.28
N SER A 179 -4.74 21.50 -7.39
CA SER A 179 -4.46 22.16 -8.67
C SER A 179 -3.32 21.49 -9.43
N LEU A 180 -2.26 21.08 -8.74
CA LEU A 180 -1.19 20.29 -9.35
C LEU A 180 -1.71 18.92 -9.81
N ALA A 181 -2.50 18.24 -8.99
CA ALA A 181 -3.10 16.97 -9.35
C ALA A 181 -3.97 17.08 -10.61
N PHE A 182 -4.79 18.14 -10.70
CA PHE A 182 -5.56 18.46 -11.90
C PHE A 182 -4.65 18.65 -13.12
N ASN A 183 -3.56 19.40 -13.01
CA ASN A 183 -2.63 19.65 -14.12
C ASN A 183 -1.91 18.37 -14.58
N LEU A 184 -1.45 17.54 -13.64
CA LEU A 184 -0.78 16.27 -13.93
C LEU A 184 -1.72 15.30 -14.65
N ALA A 185 -2.95 15.16 -14.14
CA ALA A 185 -3.97 14.33 -14.79
C ALA A 185 -4.40 14.90 -16.13
N GLY A 186 -4.52 16.23 -16.26
CA GLY A 186 -4.81 16.89 -17.54
C GLY A 186 -3.74 16.64 -18.60
N ARG A 187 -2.47 16.54 -18.19
CA ARG A 187 -1.34 16.17 -19.07
C ARG A 187 -1.37 14.69 -19.43
N SER A 188 -1.78 13.81 -18.53
CA SER A 188 -1.86 12.36 -18.78
C SER A 188 -2.88 12.02 -19.88
N LEU A 189 -3.92 12.86 -20.04
CA LEU A 189 -4.92 12.72 -21.10
C LEU A 189 -4.36 12.88 -22.53
N ALA A 190 -3.13 13.40 -22.69
CA ALA A 190 -2.45 13.41 -24.00
C ALA A 190 -2.18 12.00 -24.53
N ASP A 191 -2.06 11.03 -23.61
CA ASP A 191 -1.78 9.63 -23.90
C ASP A 191 -3.07 8.76 -23.93
N GLY A 192 -4.25 9.38 -23.79
CA GLY A 192 -5.56 8.74 -23.66
C GLY A 192 -6.08 8.67 -22.21
N ILE A 193 -7.24 8.03 -22.03
CA ILE A 193 -7.90 7.90 -20.71
C ILE A 193 -7.50 6.56 -20.09
N SER A 194 -6.68 6.58 -19.04
CA SER A 194 -6.25 5.36 -18.33
C SER A 194 -7.18 5.03 -17.16
N PHE A 195 -7.20 3.75 -16.76
CA PHE A 195 -7.96 3.25 -15.61
C PHE A 195 -7.66 4.01 -14.31
N SER A 196 -6.42 4.44 -14.09
CA SER A 196 -6.01 5.19 -12.91
C SER A 196 -6.69 6.57 -12.82
N LEU A 197 -7.22 7.11 -13.93
CA LEU A 197 -7.92 8.39 -13.95
C LEU A 197 -9.20 8.37 -13.11
N GLN A 198 -9.92 7.24 -13.04
CA GLN A 198 -11.11 7.13 -12.21
C GLN A 198 -10.78 7.39 -10.73
N ASN A 199 -9.66 6.85 -10.26
CA ASN A 199 -9.21 7.08 -8.88
C ASN A 199 -8.91 8.56 -8.66
N VAL A 200 -8.20 9.20 -9.60
CA VAL A 200 -7.89 10.64 -9.54
C VAL A 200 -9.15 11.47 -9.52
N LEU A 201 -10.09 11.25 -10.43
CA LEU A 201 -11.36 11.98 -10.51
C LEU A 201 -12.15 11.87 -9.20
N THR A 202 -12.24 10.65 -8.65
CA THR A 202 -12.97 10.37 -7.42
C THR A 202 -12.34 11.07 -6.22
N SER A 203 -11.01 10.94 -6.05
CA SER A 203 -10.28 11.60 -4.96
C SER A 203 -10.24 13.12 -5.12
N LEU A 204 -10.10 13.62 -6.35
CA LEU A 204 -10.12 15.05 -6.63
C LEU A 204 -11.49 15.65 -6.32
N ARG A 205 -12.60 14.95 -6.63
CA ARG A 205 -13.96 15.42 -6.32
C ARG A 205 -14.18 15.60 -4.81
N GLN A 206 -13.61 14.72 -3.99
CA GLN A 206 -13.69 14.85 -2.52
C GLN A 206 -12.99 16.11 -2.01
N LYS A 207 -12.01 16.65 -2.75
CA LYS A 207 -11.27 17.86 -2.39
C LYS A 207 -11.82 19.11 -3.07
N ASP A 208 -12.06 19.03 -4.37
CA ASP A 208 -12.55 20.11 -5.22
C ASP A 208 -13.42 19.55 -6.36
N VAL A 209 -14.73 19.74 -6.21
CA VAL A 209 -15.75 19.31 -7.17
C VAL A 209 -15.56 19.98 -8.54
N ASN A 210 -15.15 21.25 -8.57
CA ASN A 210 -15.01 22.01 -9.81
C ASN A 210 -13.82 21.50 -10.63
N LEU A 211 -12.68 21.25 -10.00
CA LEU A 211 -11.51 20.68 -10.68
C LEU A 211 -11.79 19.28 -11.22
N ALA A 212 -12.47 18.43 -10.44
CA ALA A 212 -12.88 17.10 -10.90
C ALA A 212 -13.85 17.17 -12.08
N ASN A 213 -14.84 18.07 -12.03
CA ASN A 213 -15.79 18.29 -13.12
C ASN A 213 -15.07 18.75 -14.40
N ARG A 214 -14.12 19.70 -14.30
CA ARG A 214 -13.32 20.16 -15.44
C ARG A 214 -12.42 19.07 -16.02
N LEU A 215 -11.83 18.24 -15.17
CA LEU A 215 -10.98 17.12 -15.60
C LEU A 215 -11.83 16.06 -16.32
N PHE A 216 -13.02 15.78 -15.81
CA PHE A 216 -13.98 14.90 -16.46
C PHE A 216 -14.39 15.44 -17.84
N ASP A 217 -14.70 16.73 -17.96
CA ASP A 217 -15.01 17.37 -19.24
C ASP A 217 -13.85 17.25 -20.25
N ALA A 218 -12.63 17.50 -19.79
CA ALA A 218 -11.43 17.36 -20.61
C ALA A 218 -11.21 15.91 -21.07
N ALA A 219 -11.51 14.93 -20.23
CA ALA A 219 -11.45 13.51 -20.59
C ALA A 219 -12.56 13.15 -21.59
N LEU A 220 -13.81 13.54 -21.33
CA LEU A 220 -14.94 13.27 -22.21
C LEU A 220 -14.72 13.83 -23.63
N ALA A 221 -14.13 15.03 -23.74
CA ALA A 221 -13.79 15.65 -25.02
C ALA A 221 -12.75 14.86 -25.84
N ARG A 222 -12.00 13.95 -25.21
CA ARG A 222 -10.96 13.11 -25.82
C ARG A 222 -11.36 11.63 -25.91
N LEU A 223 -12.60 11.30 -25.57
CA LEU A 223 -13.09 9.94 -25.55
C LEU A 223 -12.98 9.29 -26.95
N SER A 224 -12.27 8.16 -27.03
CA SER A 224 -11.96 7.53 -28.32
C SER A 224 -12.33 6.04 -28.39
N THR A 225 -12.36 5.34 -27.25
CA THR A 225 -12.62 3.89 -27.21
C THR A 225 -13.70 3.49 -26.19
N PRO A 226 -14.34 2.31 -26.37
CA PRO A 226 -15.33 1.81 -25.42
C PRO A 226 -14.77 1.60 -24.01
N ASP A 227 -13.51 1.19 -23.90
CA ASP A 227 -12.85 0.92 -22.60
C ASP A 227 -12.64 2.22 -21.83
N GLU A 228 -12.25 3.30 -22.52
CA GLU A 228 -12.19 4.65 -21.96
C GLU A 228 -13.56 5.14 -21.46
N ALA A 229 -14.64 4.79 -22.17
CA ALA A 229 -15.99 5.12 -21.74
C ALA A 229 -16.38 4.32 -20.49
N GLN A 230 -15.92 3.07 -20.33
CA GLN A 230 -16.17 2.29 -19.12
C GLN A 230 -15.51 2.93 -17.89
N ILE A 231 -14.31 3.49 -18.04
CA ILE A 231 -13.60 4.21 -16.97
C ILE A 231 -14.41 5.43 -16.51
N LEU A 232 -14.87 6.26 -17.46
CA LEU A 232 -15.69 7.43 -17.16
C LEU A 232 -17.07 7.06 -16.59
N ALA A 233 -17.68 5.98 -17.09
CA ALA A 233 -18.94 5.44 -16.55
C ALA A 233 -18.77 4.94 -15.10
N GLY A 234 -17.65 4.30 -14.79
CA GLY A 234 -17.29 3.89 -13.43
C GLY A 234 -17.28 5.08 -12.48
N TYR A 235 -16.61 6.18 -12.84
CA TYR A 235 -16.64 7.41 -12.04
C TYR A 235 -18.07 8.00 -11.90
N LEU A 236 -18.85 8.05 -12.98
CA LEU A 236 -20.17 8.69 -12.94
C LEU A 236 -21.22 7.90 -12.17
N PHE A 237 -21.29 6.59 -12.38
CA PHE A 237 -22.41 5.77 -11.94
C PHE A 237 -22.07 4.81 -10.80
N LYS A 238 -20.81 4.39 -10.66
CA LYS A 238 -20.38 3.40 -9.66
C LYS A 238 -18.93 3.65 -9.18
N SER A 239 -18.77 4.65 -8.33
CA SER A 239 -17.48 5.00 -7.72
C SER A 239 -16.78 3.77 -7.11
N GLY A 240 -15.48 3.63 -7.38
CA GLY A 240 -14.67 2.51 -6.89
C GLY A 240 -14.84 1.18 -7.62
N PHE A 241 -15.63 1.11 -8.70
CA PHE A 241 -15.72 -0.07 -9.55
C PHE A 241 -15.21 0.23 -10.94
N THR A 242 -14.33 -0.64 -11.43
CA THR A 242 -13.74 -0.55 -12.76
C THR A 242 -13.90 -1.87 -13.47
N PHE A 243 -14.40 -1.83 -14.71
CA PHE A 243 -14.60 -3.01 -15.54
C PHE A 243 -13.58 -2.98 -16.68
N ALA A 244 -13.04 -4.15 -17.03
CA ALA A 244 -12.22 -4.34 -18.20
C ALA A 244 -12.52 -5.71 -18.84
N THR A 245 -12.08 -5.92 -20.07
CA THR A 245 -12.13 -7.22 -20.75
C THR A 245 -10.73 -7.80 -20.87
N ASN A 246 -10.57 -9.07 -20.47
CA ASN A 246 -9.29 -9.75 -20.64
C ASN A 246 -9.06 -10.18 -22.10
N SER A 247 -7.89 -10.76 -22.37
CA SER A 247 -7.53 -11.28 -23.71
C SER A 247 -8.48 -12.36 -24.24
N SER A 248 -9.26 -13.00 -23.35
CA SER A 248 -10.23 -14.05 -23.66
C SER A 248 -11.68 -13.53 -23.76
N GLY A 249 -11.90 -12.21 -23.69
CA GLY A 249 -13.24 -11.60 -23.71
C GLY A 249 -14.03 -11.72 -22.40
N GLY A 250 -13.42 -12.25 -21.34
CA GLY A 250 -13.99 -12.31 -19.99
C GLY A 250 -13.97 -10.95 -19.30
N MET A 251 -15.06 -10.60 -18.62
CA MET A 251 -15.15 -9.37 -17.82
C MET A 251 -14.35 -9.53 -16.53
N ILE A 252 -13.41 -8.61 -16.28
CA ILE A 252 -12.72 -8.46 -15.01
C ILE A 252 -13.29 -7.24 -14.29
N LEU A 253 -13.56 -7.41 -13.00
CA LEU A 253 -13.95 -6.33 -12.10
C LEU A 253 -12.79 -6.02 -11.14
N ALA A 254 -12.32 -4.78 -11.16
CA ALA A 254 -11.45 -4.23 -10.12
C ALA A 254 -12.30 -3.38 -9.17
N VAL A 255 -12.13 -3.61 -7.87
CA VAL A 255 -12.80 -2.86 -6.80
C VAL A 255 -11.77 -2.09 -5.99
N ASN A 256 -11.96 -0.79 -5.87
CA ASN A 256 -11.22 0.05 -4.95
C ASN A 256 -12.00 0.15 -3.63
N PRO A 257 -11.59 -0.55 -2.55
CA PRO A 257 -12.35 -0.60 -1.30
C PRO A 257 -12.49 0.78 -0.64
N ASN A 258 -11.55 1.69 -0.89
CA ASN A 258 -11.59 3.04 -0.34
C ASN A 258 -12.66 3.94 -1.02
N GLN A 259 -13.19 3.51 -2.16
CA GLN A 259 -14.12 4.30 -2.98
C GLN A 259 -15.48 3.62 -3.20
N GLN A 260 -15.61 2.33 -2.87
CA GLN A 260 -16.80 1.51 -3.10
C GLN A 260 -18.10 2.07 -2.48
N ASN A 261 -17.99 2.84 -1.40
CA ASN A 261 -19.14 3.37 -0.65
C ASN A 261 -19.47 4.84 -0.99
N LEU A 262 -18.82 5.41 -2.01
CA LEU A 262 -19.09 6.79 -2.40
C LEU A 262 -20.34 6.87 -3.27
N PRO A 263 -21.18 7.90 -3.09
CA PRO A 263 -22.38 8.07 -3.91
C PRO A 263 -22.01 8.27 -5.39
N ALA A 264 -22.90 7.83 -6.27
CA ALA A 264 -22.75 8.05 -7.71
C ALA A 264 -22.74 9.55 -8.03
N VAL A 265 -21.75 10.00 -8.81
CA VAL A 265 -21.62 11.41 -9.21
C VAL A 265 -22.83 11.88 -10.01
N ALA A 266 -23.44 10.99 -10.80
CA ALA A 266 -24.62 11.26 -11.60
C ALA A 266 -25.82 11.80 -10.79
N ASN A 267 -25.92 11.47 -9.49
CA ASN A 267 -26.96 12.00 -8.61
C ASN A 267 -26.79 13.50 -8.35
N SER A 268 -25.54 13.96 -8.23
CA SER A 268 -25.20 15.38 -8.05
C SER A 268 -25.02 16.15 -9.36
N GLU A 269 -24.75 15.44 -10.46
CA GLU A 269 -24.39 16.03 -11.77
C GLU A 269 -25.21 15.41 -12.92
N PRO A 270 -26.55 15.51 -12.91
CA PRO A 270 -27.41 14.81 -13.87
C PRO A 270 -27.16 15.26 -15.32
N ASN A 271 -26.88 16.55 -15.55
CA ASN A 271 -26.57 17.08 -16.88
C ASN A 271 -25.29 16.47 -17.46
N ARG A 272 -24.29 16.22 -16.60
CA ARG A 272 -23.02 15.59 -16.99
C ARG A 272 -23.20 14.12 -17.33
N ALA A 273 -24.03 13.42 -16.55
CA ALA A 273 -24.43 12.04 -16.86
C ALA A 273 -25.13 11.97 -18.22
N LYS A 274 -26.08 12.88 -18.49
CA LYS A 274 -26.75 12.99 -19.80
C LYS A 274 -25.74 13.24 -20.94
N ASN A 275 -24.84 14.21 -20.78
CA ASN A 275 -23.83 14.52 -21.80
C ASN A 275 -22.92 13.33 -22.11
N PHE A 276 -22.48 12.60 -21.07
CA PHE A 276 -21.70 11.38 -21.24
C PHE A 276 -22.46 10.29 -22.01
N LEU A 277 -23.72 10.05 -21.67
CA LEU A 277 -24.55 9.04 -22.35
C LEU A 277 -24.80 9.40 -23.82
N SER A 278 -25.02 10.67 -24.12
CA SER A 278 -25.13 11.18 -25.49
C SER A 278 -23.84 11.01 -26.28
N ALA A 279 -22.70 11.40 -25.69
CA ALA A 279 -21.39 11.25 -26.32
C ALA A 279 -21.04 9.77 -26.58
N SER A 280 -21.30 8.89 -25.61
CA SER A 280 -21.07 7.44 -25.73
C SER A 280 -21.95 6.82 -26.82
N TYR A 281 -23.21 7.24 -26.90
CA TYR A 281 -24.12 6.78 -27.97
C TYR A 281 -23.60 7.20 -29.34
N GLN A 282 -23.25 8.47 -29.52
CA GLN A 282 -22.73 8.99 -30.79
C GLN A 282 -21.42 8.32 -31.20
N ALA A 283 -20.54 8.03 -30.24
CA ALA A 283 -19.23 7.41 -30.50
C ALA A 283 -19.33 5.91 -30.83
N PHE A 284 -20.20 5.15 -30.14
CA PHE A 284 -20.13 3.69 -30.16
C PHE A 284 -21.42 2.96 -30.57
N PHE A 285 -22.60 3.57 -30.41
CA PHE A 285 -23.89 2.90 -30.66
C PHE A 285 -24.59 3.39 -31.93
N ALA A 286 -24.24 4.58 -32.42
CA ALA A 286 -24.82 5.15 -33.64
C ALA A 286 -24.31 4.51 -34.94
N ARG A 287 -23.27 3.67 -34.88
CA ARG A 287 -22.62 3.04 -36.05
C ARG A 287 -22.65 1.53 -35.92
N SER A 288 -22.98 0.83 -37.01
CA SER A 288 -22.87 -0.64 -37.06
C SER A 288 -21.42 -1.08 -36.98
N VAL A 289 -21.17 -2.19 -36.27
CA VAL A 289 -19.84 -2.81 -36.17
C VAL A 289 -19.79 -3.99 -37.13
N LEU A 290 -18.85 -3.97 -38.07
CA LEU A 290 -18.59 -5.11 -38.96
C LEU A 290 -17.74 -6.14 -38.20
N LEU A 291 -18.14 -7.41 -38.20
CA LEU A 291 -17.48 -8.49 -37.43
C LEU A 291 -16.47 -9.30 -38.26
N ASP A 292 -15.90 -8.66 -39.29
CA ASP A 292 -15.10 -9.35 -40.30
C ASP A 292 -13.68 -9.70 -39.81
N THR A 293 -13.21 -9.10 -38.70
CA THR A 293 -11.88 -9.35 -38.14
C THR A 293 -11.94 -9.73 -36.66
N PRO A 294 -10.94 -10.48 -36.13
CA PRO A 294 -10.84 -10.76 -34.70
C PRO A 294 -10.81 -9.49 -33.82
N GLU A 295 -10.19 -8.41 -34.32
CA GLU A 295 -10.14 -7.12 -33.63
C GLU A 295 -11.50 -6.44 -33.58
N SER A 296 -12.26 -6.47 -34.69
CA SER A 296 -13.59 -5.88 -34.74
C SER A 296 -14.60 -6.65 -33.88
N LYS A 297 -14.44 -7.97 -33.79
CA LYS A 297 -15.17 -8.82 -32.83
C LYS A 297 -14.87 -8.44 -31.38
N ARG A 298 -13.59 -8.28 -31.02
CA ARG A 298 -13.21 -7.83 -29.67
C ARG A 298 -13.76 -6.44 -29.35
N LYS A 299 -13.72 -5.51 -30.32
CA LYS A 299 -14.33 -4.19 -30.17
C LYS A 299 -15.84 -4.28 -29.95
N ALA A 300 -16.54 -5.14 -30.68
CA ALA A 300 -17.97 -5.39 -30.51
C ALA A 300 -18.29 -5.98 -29.12
N GLU A 301 -17.47 -6.91 -28.61
CA GLU A 301 -17.60 -7.44 -27.25
C GLU A 301 -17.43 -6.33 -26.19
N ASN A 302 -16.43 -5.44 -26.34
CA ASN A 302 -16.23 -4.31 -25.43
C ASN A 302 -17.38 -3.30 -25.48
N ILE A 303 -17.95 -3.05 -26.66
CA ILE A 303 -19.15 -2.22 -26.84
C ILE A 303 -20.36 -2.85 -26.14
N LEU A 304 -20.54 -4.17 -26.27
CA LEU A 304 -21.62 -4.90 -25.58
C LEU A 304 -21.47 -4.81 -24.05
N VAL A 305 -20.26 -4.98 -23.53
CA VAL A 305 -19.97 -4.85 -22.10
C VAL A 305 -20.25 -3.43 -21.59
N LEU A 306 -19.78 -2.40 -22.31
CA LEU A 306 -20.07 -1.01 -21.97
C LEU A 306 -21.58 -0.78 -21.94
N ALA A 307 -22.26 -1.14 -23.02
CA ALA A 307 -23.68 -0.89 -23.20
C ALA A 307 -24.53 -1.59 -22.13
N THR A 308 -24.26 -2.87 -21.84
CA THR A 308 -24.97 -3.60 -20.76
C THR A 308 -24.74 -2.97 -19.38
N THR A 309 -23.56 -2.40 -19.14
CA THR A 309 -23.22 -1.73 -17.88
C THR A 309 -23.97 -0.41 -17.70
N ILE A 310 -24.13 0.38 -18.77
CA ILE A 310 -24.73 1.72 -18.72
C ILE A 310 -26.21 1.74 -19.15
N PHE A 311 -26.77 0.64 -19.66
CA PHE A 311 -28.12 0.62 -20.23
C PHE A 311 -29.21 1.10 -19.25
N SER A 312 -29.12 0.68 -17.99
CA SER A 312 -30.09 1.11 -16.97
C SER A 312 -30.07 2.63 -16.75
N GLN A 313 -28.94 3.28 -17.01
CA GLN A 313 -28.75 4.73 -16.82
C GLN A 313 -29.42 5.55 -17.92
N TYR A 314 -29.57 5.00 -19.13
CA TYR A 314 -30.34 5.66 -20.20
C TYR A 314 -31.80 5.87 -19.78
N ASN A 315 -32.41 4.91 -19.05
CA ASN A 315 -33.79 5.06 -18.57
C ASN A 315 -33.95 6.19 -17.53
N ILE A 316 -32.86 6.63 -16.91
CA ILE A 316 -32.88 7.66 -15.85
C ILE A 316 -32.52 9.03 -16.45
N TYR A 317 -31.44 9.11 -17.23
CA TYR A 317 -30.82 10.39 -17.61
C TYR A 317 -30.96 10.75 -19.10
N ALA A 318 -31.33 9.80 -19.97
CA ALA A 318 -31.40 10.01 -21.42
C ALA A 318 -32.46 9.10 -22.08
N LEU A 319 -33.72 9.29 -21.69
CA LEU A 319 -34.88 8.48 -22.12
C LEU A 319 -35.01 8.40 -23.65
N GLU A 320 -34.65 9.47 -24.35
CA GLU A 320 -34.70 9.58 -25.81
C GLU A 320 -33.78 8.58 -26.54
N LEU A 321 -32.73 8.08 -25.87
CA LEU A 321 -31.76 7.15 -26.45
C LEU A 321 -32.03 5.68 -26.09
N VAL A 322 -33.04 5.39 -25.26
CA VAL A 322 -33.33 4.03 -24.77
C VAL A 322 -33.68 3.07 -25.91
N GLN A 323 -34.65 3.44 -26.76
CA GLN A 323 -35.11 2.55 -27.84
C GLN A 323 -34.03 2.31 -28.89
N PRO A 324 -33.33 3.35 -29.42
CA PRO A 324 -32.24 3.13 -30.36
C PRO A 324 -31.13 2.24 -29.78
N THR A 325 -30.75 2.45 -28.52
CA THR A 325 -29.71 1.66 -27.84
C THR A 325 -30.13 0.19 -27.68
N ARG A 326 -31.40 -0.06 -27.30
CA ARG A 326 -31.93 -1.43 -27.14
C ARG A 326 -31.92 -2.20 -28.47
N THR A 327 -32.34 -1.54 -29.56
CA THR A 327 -32.34 -2.14 -30.90
C THR A 327 -30.91 -2.51 -31.31
N PHE A 328 -29.97 -1.58 -31.13
CA PHE A 328 -28.55 -1.84 -31.40
C PHE A 328 -27.99 -3.01 -30.59
N LEU A 329 -28.27 -3.05 -29.28
CA LEU A 329 -27.81 -4.13 -28.40
C LEU A 329 -28.32 -5.50 -28.82
N THR A 330 -29.61 -5.58 -29.16
CA THR A 330 -30.24 -6.83 -29.60
C THR A 330 -29.59 -7.33 -30.89
N GLN A 331 -29.35 -6.42 -31.84
CA GLN A 331 -28.65 -6.73 -33.08
C GLN A 331 -27.22 -7.20 -32.81
N LEU A 332 -26.44 -6.46 -32.02
CA LEU A 332 -25.05 -6.80 -31.71
C LEU A 332 -24.92 -8.14 -30.98
N GLN A 333 -25.79 -8.41 -30.01
CA GLN A 333 -25.81 -9.67 -29.26
C GLN A 333 -26.16 -10.87 -30.17
N SER A 334 -27.11 -10.70 -31.09
CA SER A 334 -27.47 -11.75 -32.05
C SER A 334 -26.33 -12.08 -33.01
N GLN A 335 -25.51 -11.09 -33.36
CA GLN A 335 -24.34 -11.27 -34.23
C GLN A 335 -23.16 -11.92 -33.51
N LEU A 336 -22.95 -11.62 -32.22
CA LEU A 336 -21.84 -12.17 -31.43
C LEU A 336 -22.10 -13.60 -30.91
N TYR A 337 -23.35 -13.94 -30.55
CA TYR A 337 -23.69 -15.19 -29.85
C TYR A 337 -24.94 -15.90 -30.41
N PRO A 338 -24.89 -16.47 -31.62
CA PRO A 338 -26.04 -17.15 -32.21
C PRO A 338 -26.51 -18.41 -31.44
N ASN A 339 -25.64 -19.07 -30.66
CA ASN A 339 -25.92 -20.38 -30.05
C ASN A 339 -26.20 -20.39 -28.52
N ARG A 340 -26.16 -19.25 -27.82
CA ARG A 340 -26.19 -19.21 -26.33
C ARG A 340 -27.58 -19.29 -25.69
N GLN A 341 -28.66 -19.32 -26.48
CA GLN A 341 -30.02 -19.40 -25.96
C GLN A 341 -30.37 -20.75 -25.29
N ASN A 342 -29.55 -21.80 -25.43
CA ASN A 342 -29.89 -23.17 -25.03
C ASN A 342 -29.25 -23.70 -23.73
N GLN A 343 -28.36 -22.97 -23.04
CA GLN A 343 -27.57 -23.50 -21.89
C GLN A 343 -27.87 -22.89 -20.50
N SER A 344 -28.78 -21.93 -20.38
CA SER A 344 -28.96 -21.15 -19.15
C SER A 344 -29.84 -21.81 -18.06
N SER A 345 -30.27 -23.07 -18.23
CA SER A 345 -31.33 -23.65 -17.38
C SER A 345 -30.88 -24.61 -16.26
N GLU A 346 -29.67 -25.17 -16.27
CA GLU A 346 -29.31 -26.26 -15.33
C GLU A 346 -28.44 -25.87 -14.12
N ASN A 347 -27.84 -24.69 -14.07
CA ASN A 347 -27.00 -24.26 -12.93
C ASN A 347 -27.74 -23.29 -11.98
N LYS A 348 -28.79 -23.77 -11.28
CA LYS A 348 -29.38 -23.01 -10.17
C LYS A 348 -28.65 -23.32 -8.87
N SER A 349 -27.72 -22.45 -8.47
CA SER A 349 -27.09 -22.48 -7.14
C SER A 349 -28.13 -22.35 -6.02
N ARG A 350 -27.93 -22.98 -4.85
CA ARG A 350 -28.80 -22.79 -3.67
C ARG A 350 -28.89 -21.33 -3.20
N LEU A 351 -27.92 -20.48 -3.56
CA LEU A 351 -28.01 -19.04 -3.35
C LEU A 351 -29.21 -18.41 -4.08
N SER A 352 -29.63 -18.99 -5.21
CA SER A 352 -30.77 -18.50 -6.00
C SER A 352 -32.14 -18.94 -5.46
N SER A 353 -32.16 -19.87 -4.48
CA SER A 353 -33.37 -20.32 -3.78
C SER A 353 -33.59 -19.62 -2.43
N LEU A 354 -32.67 -18.76 -1.99
CA LEU A 354 -32.84 -18.00 -0.75
C LEU A 354 -33.90 -16.89 -0.94
N PRO A 355 -34.80 -16.68 0.03
CA PRO A 355 -35.71 -15.53 0.05
C PRO A 355 -34.92 -14.21 -0.05
N LYS A 356 -35.51 -13.17 -0.67
CA LYS A 356 -34.87 -11.84 -0.77
C LYS A 356 -34.56 -11.19 0.59
N ASP A 357 -35.19 -11.69 1.65
CA ASP A 357 -35.04 -11.21 3.03
C ASP A 357 -34.19 -12.15 3.92
N ALA A 358 -33.43 -13.07 3.32
CA ALA A 358 -32.59 -14.01 4.07
C ALA A 358 -31.57 -13.27 4.96
N THR A 359 -31.41 -13.76 6.18
CA THR A 359 -30.45 -13.21 7.14
C THR A 359 -29.00 -13.49 6.70
N LYS A 360 -28.04 -12.70 7.21
CA LYS A 360 -26.62 -12.88 6.86
C LYS A 360 -26.10 -14.25 7.30
N GLU A 361 -26.63 -14.77 8.39
CA GLU A 361 -26.33 -16.10 8.93
C GLU A 361 -26.83 -17.21 8.01
N GLU A 362 -28.07 -17.13 7.52
CA GLU A 362 -28.63 -18.11 6.58
C GLU A 362 -27.88 -18.12 5.23
N VAL A 363 -27.49 -16.93 4.74
CA VAL A 363 -26.68 -16.81 3.52
C VAL A 363 -25.29 -17.45 3.72
N TYR A 364 -24.67 -17.25 4.89
CA TYR A 364 -23.39 -17.88 5.23
C TYR A 364 -23.51 -19.40 5.27
N ASP A 365 -24.50 -19.93 5.98
CA ASP A 365 -24.66 -21.38 6.13
C ASP A 365 -24.95 -22.06 4.80
N ALA A 366 -25.79 -21.43 3.97
CA ALA A 366 -26.08 -21.90 2.62
C ALA A 366 -24.84 -21.88 1.71
N LEU A 367 -24.01 -20.83 1.81
CA LEU A 367 -22.77 -20.72 1.04
C LEU A 367 -21.77 -21.81 1.42
N VAL A 368 -21.49 -21.99 2.71
CA VAL A 368 -20.53 -23.01 3.17
C VAL A 368 -21.03 -24.41 2.81
N ALA A 369 -22.31 -24.70 2.99
CA ALA A 369 -22.90 -25.98 2.61
C ALA A 369 -22.87 -26.24 1.08
N ASP A 370 -23.12 -25.22 0.25
CA ASP A 370 -23.00 -25.33 -1.22
C ASP A 370 -21.56 -25.62 -1.65
N LEU A 371 -20.57 -24.99 -1.00
CA LEU A 371 -19.15 -25.24 -1.28
C LEU A 371 -18.70 -26.64 -0.83
N GLU A 372 -19.16 -27.11 0.33
CA GLU A 372 -18.88 -28.45 0.82
C GLU A 372 -19.51 -29.52 -0.08
N GLU A 373 -20.77 -29.35 -0.47
CA GLU A 373 -21.46 -30.29 -1.37
C GLU A 373 -20.80 -30.34 -2.76
N LYS A 374 -20.34 -29.19 -3.28
CA LYS A 374 -19.54 -29.14 -4.51
C LYS A 374 -18.23 -29.91 -4.36
N ALA A 375 -17.57 -29.80 -3.22
CA ALA A 375 -16.35 -30.55 -2.95
C ALA A 375 -16.61 -32.07 -2.87
N ASP A 376 -17.69 -32.50 -2.21
CA ASP A 376 -18.06 -33.91 -2.12
C ASP A 376 -18.40 -34.52 -3.51
N LYS A 377 -18.95 -33.73 -4.44
CA LYS A 377 -19.31 -34.13 -5.80
C LYS A 377 -18.16 -34.09 -6.81
N GLU A 378 -17.02 -33.51 -6.46
CA GLU A 378 -15.88 -33.38 -7.35
C GLU A 378 -15.20 -34.74 -7.56
N THR A 379 -14.94 -35.10 -8.82
CA THR A 379 -14.41 -36.41 -9.19
C THR A 379 -12.89 -36.39 -9.35
N ASP A 380 -12.31 -35.27 -9.76
CA ASP A 380 -10.87 -35.10 -9.85
C ASP A 380 -10.25 -34.99 -8.44
N PRO A 381 -9.31 -35.88 -8.05
CA PRO A 381 -8.69 -35.86 -6.72
C PRO A 381 -8.03 -34.53 -6.36
N ILE A 382 -7.43 -33.83 -7.33
CA ILE A 382 -6.76 -32.54 -7.07
C ILE A 382 -7.79 -31.43 -6.89
N ALA A 383 -8.76 -31.31 -7.80
CA ALA A 383 -9.86 -30.36 -7.66
C ALA A 383 -10.66 -30.59 -6.37
N LYS A 384 -10.87 -31.85 -5.97
CA LYS A 384 -11.57 -32.22 -4.73
C LYS A 384 -10.84 -31.71 -3.48
N LYS A 385 -9.51 -31.90 -3.40
CA LYS A 385 -8.69 -31.33 -2.33
C LYS A 385 -8.81 -29.80 -2.27
N ILE A 386 -8.69 -29.12 -3.42
CA ILE A 386 -8.80 -27.66 -3.50
C ILE A 386 -10.20 -27.18 -3.11
N ALA A 387 -11.25 -27.91 -3.49
CA ALA A 387 -12.63 -27.59 -3.15
C ALA A 387 -12.88 -27.70 -1.65
N PHE A 388 -12.36 -28.73 -0.97
CA PHE A 388 -12.43 -28.82 0.49
C PHE A 388 -11.64 -27.73 1.20
N ILE A 389 -10.45 -27.38 0.72
CA ILE A 389 -9.68 -26.24 1.27
C ILE A 389 -10.50 -24.94 1.14
N ARG A 390 -11.13 -24.73 -0.01
CA ARG A 390 -11.97 -23.54 -0.24
C ARG A 390 -13.19 -23.53 0.68
N ALA A 391 -13.87 -24.65 0.84
CA ALA A 391 -15.02 -24.78 1.73
C ALA A 391 -14.62 -24.52 3.19
N ALA A 392 -13.54 -25.16 3.66
CA ALA A 392 -13.01 -24.99 5.01
C ALA A 392 -12.55 -23.53 5.27
N ASN A 393 -11.85 -22.90 4.33
CA ASN A 393 -11.41 -21.51 4.46
C ASN A 393 -12.58 -20.50 4.39
N SER A 394 -13.74 -20.90 3.84
CA SER A 394 -14.92 -20.03 3.76
C SER A 394 -15.71 -19.97 5.07
N THR A 395 -15.41 -20.83 6.05
CA THR A 395 -16.02 -20.71 7.37
C THR A 395 -15.58 -19.43 8.08
N LYS A 396 -16.43 -18.92 8.97
CA LYS A 396 -16.10 -17.82 9.87
C LYS A 396 -15.01 -18.24 10.86
N PRO A 397 -14.10 -17.35 11.30
CA PRO A 397 -13.08 -17.67 12.30
C PRO A 397 -13.64 -18.22 13.62
N GLU A 398 -14.83 -17.77 14.03
CA GLU A 398 -15.55 -18.23 15.23
C GLU A 398 -16.05 -19.67 15.08
N ASP A 399 -16.34 -20.10 13.85
CA ASP A 399 -16.85 -21.42 13.47
C ASP A 399 -15.72 -22.32 12.94
N TYR A 400 -14.52 -22.18 13.51
CA TYR A 400 -13.34 -22.93 13.11
C TYR A 400 -13.52 -24.44 13.29
N LYS A 401 -14.36 -24.89 14.24
CA LYS A 401 -14.65 -26.31 14.47
C LYS A 401 -15.33 -26.96 13.25
N ARG A 402 -16.27 -26.25 12.59
CA ARG A 402 -16.86 -26.70 11.32
C ARG A 402 -15.83 -26.70 10.20
N GLY A 403 -14.96 -25.69 10.15
CA GLY A 403 -13.83 -25.68 9.21
C GLY A 403 -12.95 -26.91 9.37
N ILE A 404 -12.63 -27.30 10.61
CA ILE A 404 -11.83 -28.49 10.93
C ILE A 404 -12.55 -29.77 10.51
N SER A 405 -13.86 -29.89 10.72
CA SER A 405 -14.60 -31.07 10.27
C SER A 405 -14.60 -31.21 8.74
N ILE A 406 -14.69 -30.10 8.01
CA ILE A 406 -14.56 -30.10 6.54
C ILE A 406 -13.13 -30.47 6.14
N ALA A 407 -12.11 -29.88 6.78
CA ALA A 407 -10.71 -30.16 6.50
C ALA A 407 -10.34 -31.63 6.75
N LYS A 408 -10.98 -32.29 7.72
CA LYS A 408 -10.80 -33.73 7.98
C LYS A 408 -11.26 -34.65 6.84
N LYS A 409 -12.00 -34.14 5.85
CA LYS A 409 -12.36 -34.89 4.64
C LYS A 409 -11.25 -34.90 3.59
N ILE A 410 -10.16 -34.14 3.79
CA ILE A 410 -8.99 -34.15 2.92
C ILE A 410 -8.20 -35.43 3.16
N GLU A 411 -8.01 -36.25 2.12
CA GLU A 411 -7.33 -37.56 2.20
C GLU A 411 -5.82 -37.46 2.51
N ASP A 412 -5.22 -36.32 2.20
CA ASP A 412 -3.78 -36.06 2.36
C ASP A 412 -3.49 -35.54 3.77
N GLU A 413 -2.87 -36.37 4.62
CA GLU A 413 -2.67 -36.08 6.04
C GLU A 413 -1.84 -34.81 6.29
N ASN A 414 -0.79 -34.58 5.49
CA ASN A 414 0.06 -33.39 5.62
C ASN A 414 -0.71 -32.11 5.27
N LEU A 415 -1.49 -32.16 4.18
CA LEU A 415 -2.31 -31.03 3.75
C LEU A 415 -3.49 -30.79 4.70
N GLN A 416 -4.12 -31.86 5.18
CA GLN A 416 -5.16 -31.81 6.20
C GLN A 416 -4.62 -31.13 7.46
N GLU A 417 -3.44 -31.54 7.93
CA GLU A 417 -2.77 -30.97 9.08
C GLU A 417 -2.45 -29.48 8.88
N ASP A 418 -1.93 -29.10 7.71
CA ASP A 418 -1.63 -27.72 7.38
C ASP A 418 -2.89 -26.83 7.40
N VAL A 419 -3.99 -27.33 6.81
CA VAL A 419 -5.28 -26.62 6.78
C VAL A 419 -5.86 -26.49 8.19
N VAL A 420 -5.84 -27.56 9.00
CA VAL A 420 -6.31 -27.53 10.40
C VAL A 420 -5.48 -26.54 11.22
N SER A 421 -4.15 -26.59 11.10
CA SER A 421 -3.23 -25.66 11.75
C SER A 421 -3.54 -24.20 11.35
N PHE A 422 -3.82 -23.95 10.08
CA PHE A 422 -4.20 -22.63 9.57
C PHE A 422 -5.54 -22.14 10.12
N LEU A 423 -6.56 -23.00 10.21
CA LEU A 423 -7.87 -22.65 10.76
C LEU A 423 -7.79 -22.30 12.25
N LEU A 424 -7.01 -23.08 13.02
CA LEU A 424 -6.75 -22.81 14.44
C LEU A 424 -5.98 -21.50 14.63
N TYR A 425 -4.97 -21.25 13.79
CA TYR A 425 -4.24 -20.00 13.77
C TYR A 425 -5.16 -18.79 13.51
N ARG A 426 -6.03 -18.88 12.50
CA ARG A 426 -7.02 -17.84 12.19
C ARG A 426 -7.99 -17.61 13.35
N ALA A 427 -8.44 -18.68 14.01
CA ALA A 427 -9.32 -18.61 15.17
C ALA A 427 -8.64 -17.95 16.37
N ALA A 428 -7.41 -18.36 16.70
CA ALA A 428 -6.64 -17.77 17.81
C ALA A 428 -6.48 -16.25 17.64
N LEU A 429 -6.10 -15.79 16.45
CA LEU A 429 -5.98 -14.36 16.16
C LEU A 429 -7.33 -13.62 16.19
N HIS A 430 -8.42 -14.29 15.83
CA HIS A 430 -9.76 -13.74 16.00
C HIS A 430 -10.10 -13.51 17.48
N PHE A 431 -9.91 -14.52 18.33
CA PHE A 431 -10.20 -14.42 19.77
C PHE A 431 -9.33 -13.37 20.48
N VAL A 432 -8.06 -13.25 20.09
CA VAL A 432 -7.18 -12.16 20.55
C VAL A 432 -7.79 -10.79 20.22
N ASN A 433 -8.29 -10.59 18.99
CA ASN A 433 -8.91 -9.33 18.59
C ASN A 433 -10.24 -9.05 19.32
N LYS A 434 -10.96 -10.10 19.72
CA LYS A 434 -12.16 -10.02 20.58
C LYS A 434 -11.85 -9.82 22.06
N LYS A 435 -10.57 -9.86 22.45
CA LYS A 435 -10.10 -9.82 23.85
C LYS A 435 -10.50 -11.06 24.67
N GLU A 436 -10.78 -12.18 24.00
CA GLU A 436 -11.04 -13.48 24.62
C GLU A 436 -9.71 -14.26 24.70
N ILE A 437 -8.84 -13.82 25.61
CA ILE A 437 -7.44 -14.26 25.64
C ILE A 437 -7.31 -15.72 26.10
N GLU A 438 -8.14 -16.13 27.05
CA GLU A 438 -8.19 -17.48 27.58
C GLU A 438 -8.51 -18.50 26.48
N THR A 439 -9.54 -18.24 25.67
CA THR A 439 -9.91 -19.08 24.52
C THR A 439 -8.79 -19.17 23.50
N ALA A 440 -8.09 -18.06 23.24
CA ALA A 440 -6.95 -18.05 22.33
C ALA A 440 -5.81 -18.95 22.86
N GLU A 441 -5.49 -18.86 24.16
CA GLU A 441 -4.45 -19.68 24.80
C GLU A 441 -4.79 -21.18 24.78
N GLU A 442 -6.05 -21.57 24.93
CA GLU A 442 -6.48 -22.98 24.81
C GLU A 442 -6.27 -23.55 23.40
N ILE A 443 -6.32 -22.70 22.37
CA ILE A 443 -6.13 -23.09 20.98
C ILE A 443 -4.65 -23.21 20.61
N LEU A 444 -3.76 -22.40 21.22
CA LEU A 444 -2.34 -22.32 20.84
C LEU A 444 -1.61 -23.67 20.77
N PRO A 445 -1.76 -24.61 21.74
CA PRO A 445 -1.06 -25.89 21.70
C PRO A 445 -1.51 -26.80 20.55
N GLN A 446 -2.69 -26.55 19.99
CA GLN A 446 -3.27 -27.35 18.91
C GLN A 446 -2.75 -26.92 17.53
N ILE A 447 -2.13 -25.74 17.42
CA ILE A 447 -1.50 -25.25 16.20
C ILE A 447 -0.16 -25.99 16.02
N LYS A 448 -0.12 -26.90 15.04
CA LYS A 448 1.05 -27.76 14.81
C LYS A 448 2.20 -27.02 14.11
N GLU A 449 1.89 -26.15 13.15
CA GLU A 449 2.91 -25.38 12.44
C GLU A 449 3.50 -24.29 13.35
N VAL A 450 4.83 -24.26 13.46
CA VAL A 450 5.57 -23.54 14.49
C VAL A 450 5.49 -22.02 14.29
N LEU A 451 5.56 -21.52 13.06
CA LEU A 451 5.53 -20.08 12.78
C LEU A 451 4.14 -19.50 13.07
N ARG A 452 3.06 -20.17 12.66
CA ARG A 452 1.66 -19.81 12.95
C ARG A 452 1.41 -19.80 14.45
N ARG A 453 1.85 -20.84 15.15
CA ARG A 453 1.75 -20.91 16.62
C ARG A 453 2.52 -19.76 17.27
N SER A 454 3.71 -19.45 16.77
CA SER A 454 4.56 -18.37 17.28
C SER A 454 3.92 -17.00 17.09
N VAL A 455 3.40 -16.70 15.89
CA VAL A 455 2.69 -15.44 15.62
C VAL A 455 1.46 -15.29 16.52
N ALA A 456 0.69 -16.37 16.74
CA ALA A 456 -0.45 -16.34 17.65
C ALA A 456 -0.02 -16.13 19.12
N LYS A 457 1.06 -16.78 19.59
CA LYS A 457 1.65 -16.53 20.92
C LYS A 457 2.08 -15.07 21.10
N ILE A 458 2.74 -14.48 20.10
CA ILE A 458 3.15 -13.06 20.11
C ILE A 458 1.92 -12.15 20.19
N ALA A 459 0.85 -12.46 19.44
CA ALA A 459 -0.40 -11.70 19.47
C ALA A 459 -1.08 -11.75 20.85
N VAL A 460 -1.13 -12.93 21.47
CA VAL A 460 -1.62 -13.10 22.86
C VAL A 460 -0.76 -12.30 23.84
N ALA A 461 0.56 -12.43 23.77
CA ALA A 461 1.49 -11.70 24.64
C ALA A 461 1.31 -10.18 24.53
N GLN A 462 1.13 -9.66 23.31
CA GLN A 462 0.84 -8.24 23.12
C GLN A 462 -0.50 -7.84 23.74
N ALA A 463 -1.56 -8.63 23.55
CA ALA A 463 -2.88 -8.32 24.08
C ALA A 463 -2.89 -8.28 25.62
N LEU A 464 -2.16 -9.20 26.27
CA LEU A 464 -1.92 -9.19 27.72
C LEU A 464 -1.21 -7.91 28.20
N LEU A 465 -0.35 -7.32 27.37
CA LEU A 465 0.42 -6.12 27.70
C LEU A 465 -0.29 -4.80 27.32
N GLN A 466 -1.48 -4.85 26.71
CA GLN A 466 -2.19 -3.63 26.37
C GLN A 466 -2.69 -2.93 27.65
N PRO A 467 -2.55 -1.60 27.76
CA PRO A 467 -3.03 -0.86 28.93
C PRO A 467 -4.54 -1.01 29.04
N LYS A 468 -5.01 -1.59 30.15
CA LYS A 468 -6.43 -1.73 30.44
C LYS A 468 -6.99 -0.37 30.84
N THR A 469 -8.15 -0.03 30.26
CA THR A 469 -8.80 1.27 30.47
C THR A 469 -9.44 1.38 31.86
N ASP A 470 -9.66 0.25 32.52
CA ASP A 470 -10.26 0.18 33.84
C ASP A 470 -9.22 0.45 34.94
N LYS A 471 -9.39 1.58 35.65
CA LYS A 471 -8.49 2.06 36.72
C LYS A 471 -8.50 1.20 38.01
N LYS A 472 -9.13 0.03 38.00
CA LYS A 472 -9.27 -0.87 39.16
C LYS A 472 -8.53 -2.21 39.00
N VAL A 473 -7.65 -2.35 38.01
CA VAL A 473 -6.82 -3.54 37.91
C VAL A 473 -5.75 -3.49 39.00
N GLU A 474 -5.76 -4.46 39.90
CA GLU A 474 -4.75 -4.58 40.96
C GLU A 474 -3.35 -4.74 40.33
N GLN A 475 -2.35 -4.07 40.90
CA GLN A 475 -0.95 -4.14 40.44
C GLN A 475 -0.46 -5.59 40.29
N PHE A 476 -0.90 -6.47 41.19
CA PHE A 476 -0.61 -7.90 41.15
C PHE A 476 -1.08 -8.57 39.85
N GLN A 477 -2.27 -8.23 39.34
CA GLN A 477 -2.80 -8.80 38.11
C GLN A 477 -2.01 -8.34 36.88
N LEU A 478 -1.57 -7.07 36.87
CA LEU A 478 -0.69 -6.56 35.81
C LEU A 478 0.65 -7.30 35.79
N ASP A 479 1.22 -7.57 36.97
CA ASP A 479 2.50 -8.28 37.07
C ASP A 479 2.37 -9.76 36.69
N LEU A 480 1.24 -10.40 36.98
CA LEU A 480 0.94 -11.75 36.50
C LEU A 480 0.77 -11.80 34.96
N GLU A 481 0.07 -10.85 34.37
CA GLU A 481 -0.12 -10.76 32.91
C GLU A 481 1.20 -10.51 32.19
N LYS A 482 2.08 -9.68 32.75
CA LYS A 482 3.44 -9.49 32.25
C LYS A 482 4.26 -10.77 32.30
N GLN A 483 4.20 -11.51 33.41
CA GLN A 483 4.90 -12.79 33.53
C GLN A 483 4.41 -13.81 32.50
N ARG A 484 3.08 -13.89 32.29
CA ARG A 484 2.47 -14.74 31.26
C ARG A 484 2.93 -14.35 29.85
N ALA A 485 2.90 -13.06 29.53
CA ALA A 485 3.38 -12.56 28.24
C ALA A 485 4.87 -12.92 28.02
N PHE A 486 5.71 -12.76 29.05
CA PHE A 486 7.13 -13.10 28.97
C PHE A 486 7.36 -14.61 28.77
N ALA A 487 6.60 -15.46 29.46
CA ALA A 487 6.65 -16.91 29.28
C ALA A 487 6.31 -17.31 27.83
N LEU A 488 5.26 -16.71 27.25
CA LEU A 488 4.88 -16.94 25.85
C LEU A 488 5.99 -16.53 24.88
N LEU A 489 6.65 -15.39 25.10
CA LEU A 489 7.74 -14.92 24.23
C LEU A 489 9.00 -15.79 24.35
N ASN A 490 9.33 -16.28 25.54
CA ASN A 490 10.42 -17.24 25.72
C ASN A 490 10.14 -18.58 25.03
N ASP A 491 8.89 -19.04 25.10
CA ASP A 491 8.44 -20.22 24.38
C ASP A 491 8.56 -20.02 22.87
N VAL A 492 8.20 -18.85 22.35
CA VAL A 492 8.42 -18.50 20.93
C VAL A 492 9.89 -18.57 20.58
N GLN A 493 10.78 -17.93 21.35
CA GLN A 493 12.21 -17.98 21.08
C GLN A 493 12.76 -19.42 21.13
N ARG A 494 12.27 -20.27 22.03
CA ARG A 494 12.65 -21.69 22.08
C ARG A 494 12.18 -22.44 20.84
N ASP A 495 10.91 -22.29 20.48
CA ASP A 495 10.30 -22.99 19.35
C ASP A 495 11.00 -22.60 18.02
N LEU A 496 11.35 -21.32 17.86
CA LEU A 496 11.99 -20.78 16.64
C LEU A 496 13.49 -21.10 16.49
N ARG A 497 14.17 -21.62 17.53
CA ARG A 497 15.62 -21.93 17.45
C ARG A 497 15.96 -23.03 16.46
N ASN A 498 15.03 -23.95 16.24
CA ASN A 498 15.22 -25.12 15.39
C ASN A 498 14.63 -24.95 14.00
N GLU A 499 13.98 -23.81 13.72
CA GLU A 499 13.39 -23.52 12.43
C GLU A 499 14.45 -23.07 11.41
N ASP A 500 14.24 -23.46 10.15
CA ASP A 500 15.10 -23.05 9.06
C ASP A 500 15.01 -21.53 8.83
N VAL A 501 16.16 -20.93 8.52
CA VAL A 501 16.24 -19.48 8.31
C VAL A 501 15.43 -19.10 7.07
N SER A 502 14.32 -18.43 7.30
CA SER A 502 13.40 -17.98 6.26
C SER A 502 12.94 -16.54 6.51
N LEU A 503 12.38 -15.90 5.47
CA LEU A 503 11.83 -14.54 5.60
C LEU A 503 10.70 -14.47 6.64
N ASN A 504 9.87 -15.51 6.73
CA ASN A 504 8.80 -15.60 7.73
C ASN A 504 9.34 -15.75 9.15
N LEU A 505 10.43 -16.52 9.33
CA LEU A 505 11.13 -16.62 10.62
C LEU A 505 11.65 -15.26 11.08
N ILE A 506 12.38 -14.54 10.22
CA ILE A 506 12.93 -13.21 10.55
C ILE A 506 11.81 -12.22 10.94
N LYS A 507 10.71 -12.20 10.18
CA LYS A 507 9.55 -11.36 10.51
C LYS A 507 8.93 -11.72 11.86
N THR A 508 8.83 -13.01 12.16
CA THR A 508 8.32 -13.48 13.46
C THR A 508 9.26 -13.08 14.60
N LEU A 509 10.58 -13.14 14.39
CA LEU A 509 11.58 -12.65 15.32
C LEU A 509 11.48 -11.12 15.51
N PHE A 510 11.24 -10.35 14.45
CA PHE A 510 10.96 -8.91 14.58
C PHE A 510 9.70 -8.62 15.40
N GLY A 511 8.63 -9.39 15.19
CA GLY A 511 7.43 -9.30 16.02
C GLY A 511 7.72 -9.59 17.51
N THR A 512 8.53 -10.62 17.79
CA THR A 512 8.96 -10.96 19.15
C THR A 512 9.78 -9.83 19.77
N THR A 513 10.78 -9.32 19.05
CA THR A 513 11.61 -8.19 19.46
C THR A 513 10.76 -6.94 19.71
N ALA A 514 9.79 -6.62 18.84
CA ALA A 514 8.92 -5.46 19.01
C ALA A 514 8.09 -5.51 20.29
N VAL A 515 7.66 -6.70 20.73
CA VAL A 515 6.96 -6.87 22.01
C VAL A 515 7.94 -6.81 23.18
N LEU A 516 9.08 -7.52 23.11
CA LEU A 516 10.11 -7.51 24.15
C LEU A 516 10.64 -6.09 24.41
N SER A 517 10.97 -5.34 23.37
CA SER A 517 11.52 -3.97 23.45
C SER A 517 10.59 -2.99 24.17
N LYS A 518 9.27 -3.21 24.16
CA LYS A 518 8.30 -2.38 24.90
C LYS A 518 8.28 -2.69 26.40
N PHE A 519 8.68 -3.89 26.76
CA PHE A 519 8.59 -4.41 28.11
C PHE A 519 9.94 -4.38 28.84
N ASP A 520 10.95 -5.00 28.24
CA ASP A 520 12.31 -5.09 28.74
C ASP A 520 13.25 -4.74 27.58
N LYS A 521 13.84 -3.55 27.67
CA LYS A 521 14.72 -3.01 26.63
C LYS A 521 16.00 -3.83 26.46
N THR A 522 16.51 -4.43 27.53
CA THR A 522 17.71 -5.26 27.48
C THR A 522 17.44 -6.56 26.74
N GLN A 523 16.31 -7.22 27.04
CA GLN A 523 15.87 -8.40 26.30
C GLN A 523 15.50 -8.06 24.85
N GLY A 524 14.87 -6.89 24.62
CA GLY A 524 14.59 -6.36 23.29
C GLY A 524 15.87 -6.18 22.46
N LEU A 525 16.92 -5.57 23.03
CA LEU A 525 18.22 -5.41 22.36
C LEU A 525 18.89 -6.75 22.06
N SER A 526 18.89 -7.69 23.01
CA SER A 526 19.44 -9.04 22.80
C SER A 526 18.68 -9.78 21.70
N SER A 527 17.36 -9.70 21.70
CA SER A 527 16.51 -10.30 20.67
C SER A 527 16.75 -9.64 19.31
N PHE A 528 16.89 -8.32 19.26
CA PHE A 528 17.21 -7.59 18.03
C PHE A 528 18.57 -7.99 17.44
N GLU A 529 19.59 -8.14 18.29
CA GLU A 529 20.91 -8.61 17.87
C GLU A 529 20.84 -10.02 17.26
N GLN A 530 20.10 -10.93 17.89
CA GLN A 530 19.87 -12.27 17.36
C GLN A 530 19.14 -12.24 16.01
N THR A 531 18.11 -11.39 15.86
CA THR A 531 17.42 -11.22 14.58
C THR A 531 18.38 -10.75 13.49
N VAL A 532 19.27 -9.79 13.77
CA VAL A 532 20.29 -9.33 12.82
C VAL A 532 21.27 -10.43 12.43
N GLN A 533 21.71 -11.26 13.38
CA GLN A 533 22.56 -12.42 13.08
C GLN A 533 21.85 -13.41 12.14
N MET A 534 20.54 -13.61 12.31
CA MET A 534 19.77 -14.48 11.42
C MET A 534 19.54 -13.85 10.04
N ILE A 535 19.34 -12.51 9.94
CA ILE A 535 19.26 -11.81 8.65
C ILE A 535 20.54 -12.01 7.84
N ASN A 536 21.70 -11.99 8.48
CA ASN A 536 22.99 -12.19 7.81
C ASN A 536 23.16 -13.58 7.19
N LYS A 537 22.29 -14.54 7.51
CA LYS A 537 22.26 -15.87 6.90
C LYS A 537 21.39 -15.94 5.64
N LEU A 538 20.64 -14.87 5.32
CA LEU A 538 19.84 -14.79 4.10
C LEU A 538 20.62 -14.10 2.98
N ASP A 539 20.46 -14.60 1.75
CA ASP A 539 21.06 -13.97 0.56
C ASP A 539 20.50 -12.57 0.30
N LYS A 540 19.19 -12.39 0.54
CA LYS A 540 18.47 -11.14 0.32
C LYS A 540 17.41 -10.93 1.39
N PHE A 541 17.34 -9.71 1.91
CA PHE A 541 16.32 -9.31 2.87
C PHE A 541 15.95 -7.83 2.67
N ASN A 542 14.65 -7.52 2.71
CA ASN A 542 14.18 -6.13 2.60
C ASN A 542 13.69 -5.63 3.96
N LEU A 543 14.46 -4.75 4.61
CA LEU A 543 14.09 -4.18 5.91
C LEU A 543 12.87 -3.26 5.86
N LYS A 544 12.53 -2.72 4.69
CA LYS A 544 11.34 -1.86 4.53
C LYS A 544 10.04 -2.65 4.44
N ASP A 545 10.12 -3.97 4.26
CA ASP A 545 8.93 -4.81 4.26
C ASP A 545 8.40 -4.97 5.69
N THR A 546 7.41 -4.15 6.04
CA THR A 546 6.71 -4.19 7.32
C THR A 546 5.52 -5.16 7.32
N SER A 547 5.27 -5.87 6.22
CA SER A 547 4.14 -6.81 6.15
C SER A 547 4.34 -7.98 7.11
N ALA A 548 3.22 -8.47 7.65
CA ALA A 548 3.20 -9.66 8.50
C ALA A 548 3.78 -10.88 7.75
N PRO A 549 4.25 -11.90 8.49
CA PRO A 549 4.61 -13.20 7.92
C PRO A 549 3.48 -13.74 7.05
N LYS A 550 3.81 -14.22 5.83
CA LYS A 550 2.83 -14.85 4.93
C LYS A 550 2.70 -16.31 5.32
N LEU A 551 1.74 -16.61 6.20
CA LEU A 551 1.53 -17.94 6.79
C LEU A 551 0.21 -18.59 6.32
N GLY A 552 -0.18 -18.32 5.07
CA GLY A 552 -1.33 -18.94 4.43
C GLY A 552 -1.11 -20.43 4.12
N ILE A 553 -2.08 -21.01 3.41
CA ILE A 553 -1.99 -22.34 2.81
C ILE A 553 -1.48 -22.16 1.38
N ASP A 554 -0.42 -22.85 0.99
CA ASP A 554 0.26 -22.67 -0.31
C ASP A 554 -0.67 -22.91 -1.52
N LEU A 555 -1.61 -23.85 -1.40
CA LEU A 555 -2.59 -24.19 -2.45
C LEU A 555 -3.77 -23.21 -2.54
N SER A 556 -3.88 -22.23 -1.63
CA SER A 556 -4.96 -21.27 -1.58
C SER A 556 -4.42 -19.85 -1.48
N SER A 557 -4.20 -19.21 -2.62
CA SER A 557 -3.68 -17.82 -2.69
C SER A 557 -4.53 -16.79 -1.92
N SER A 558 -5.81 -17.05 -1.71
CA SER A 558 -6.73 -16.21 -0.92
C SER A 558 -6.67 -16.46 0.60
N SER A 559 -6.02 -17.53 1.07
CA SER A 559 -6.04 -17.92 2.48
C SER A 559 -5.43 -16.85 3.38
N SER A 560 -4.27 -16.32 3.02
CA SER A 560 -3.58 -15.23 3.74
C SER A 560 -4.42 -13.97 3.91
N ALA A 561 -5.37 -13.70 3.00
CA ALA A 561 -6.25 -12.52 3.08
C ALA A 561 -7.39 -12.67 4.12
N THR A 562 -7.63 -13.89 4.61
CA THR A 562 -8.71 -14.18 5.59
C THR A 562 -8.24 -14.13 7.05
N VAL A 563 -6.94 -13.93 7.28
CA VAL A 563 -6.35 -13.88 8.61
C VAL A 563 -6.40 -12.44 9.14
N ALA A 564 -6.92 -12.26 10.35
CA ALA A 564 -6.82 -10.99 11.03
C ALA A 564 -5.34 -10.70 11.33
N THR A 565 -4.81 -9.60 10.82
CA THR A 565 -3.42 -9.22 11.09
C THR A 565 -3.29 -8.75 12.54
N PRO A 566 -2.34 -9.30 13.32
CA PRO A 566 -2.06 -8.76 14.65
C PRO A 566 -1.74 -7.28 14.57
N ARG A 567 -2.12 -6.49 15.58
CA ARG A 567 -1.79 -5.05 15.66
C ARG A 567 -0.31 -4.78 15.95
N ILE A 568 0.54 -5.79 15.82
CA ILE A 568 2.00 -5.72 16.02
C ILE A 568 2.62 -5.55 14.66
N GLY A 569 3.59 -4.65 14.57
CA GLY A 569 4.43 -4.61 13.39
C GLY A 569 5.49 -5.71 13.44
N PHE A 570 5.55 -6.50 12.37
CA PHE A 570 6.57 -7.54 12.15
C PHE A 570 7.77 -7.01 11.34
N GLY A 571 7.88 -5.69 11.24
CA GLY A 571 8.94 -5.00 10.53
C GLY A 571 10.07 -4.56 11.44
N PHE A 572 11.20 -4.23 10.81
CA PHE A 572 12.38 -3.70 11.47
C PHE A 572 12.09 -2.44 12.30
N SER A 573 11.33 -1.50 11.74
CA SER A 573 11.01 -0.22 12.40
C SER A 573 10.27 -0.43 13.72
N ASN A 574 9.29 -1.34 13.75
CA ASN A 574 8.53 -1.64 14.96
C ASN A 574 9.36 -2.34 16.05
N ALA A 575 10.38 -3.10 15.65
CA ALA A 575 11.29 -3.78 16.57
C ALA A 575 12.20 -2.80 17.31
N ILE A 576 12.67 -1.76 16.61
CA ILE A 576 13.63 -0.79 17.17
C ILE A 576 12.98 0.46 17.74
N GLU A 577 11.75 0.83 17.31
CA GLU A 577 11.07 2.04 17.76
C GLU A 577 11.05 2.22 19.30
N PRO A 578 10.76 1.19 20.13
CA PRO A 578 10.77 1.35 21.58
C PRO A 578 12.18 1.51 22.20
N LEU A 579 13.23 1.13 21.45
CA LEU A 579 14.63 1.17 21.91
C LEU A 579 15.30 2.49 21.55
N ILE A 580 14.88 3.14 20.46
CA ILE A 580 15.55 4.32 19.88
C ILE A 580 15.64 5.51 20.85
N GLU A 581 14.68 5.71 21.75
CA GLU A 581 14.69 6.87 22.67
C GLU A 581 15.80 6.80 23.74
N THR A 582 16.19 5.60 24.17
CA THR A 582 17.14 5.41 25.28
C THR A 582 18.45 4.77 24.83
N ASP A 583 18.39 3.91 23.82
CA ASP A 583 19.45 2.99 23.44
C ASP A 583 19.84 3.16 21.96
N PHE A 584 19.76 4.39 21.45
CA PHE A 584 20.08 4.73 20.05
C PHE A 584 21.47 4.22 19.62
N GLU A 585 22.48 4.40 20.48
CA GLU A 585 23.86 3.98 20.19
C GLU A 585 24.00 2.47 20.06
N GLN A 586 23.31 1.70 20.91
CA GLN A 586 23.29 0.23 20.85
C GLN A 586 22.55 -0.25 19.61
N VAL A 587 21.39 0.35 19.30
CA VAL A 587 20.65 0.05 18.07
C VAL A 587 21.51 0.33 16.85
N ALA A 588 22.18 1.49 16.79
CA ALA A 588 23.09 1.85 15.72
C ALA A 588 24.25 0.83 15.60
N SER A 589 24.86 0.44 16.72
CA SER A 589 25.92 -0.57 16.74
C SER A 589 25.46 -1.94 16.21
N ILE A 590 24.25 -2.38 16.56
CA ILE A 590 23.67 -3.63 16.07
C ILE A 590 23.40 -3.54 14.56
N VAL A 591 22.85 -2.42 14.09
CA VAL A 591 22.59 -2.18 12.66
C VAL A 591 23.87 -2.23 11.84
N GLU A 592 24.99 -1.72 12.35
CA GLU A 592 26.30 -1.79 11.67
C GLU A 592 26.78 -3.22 11.39
N ARG A 593 26.27 -4.22 12.13
CA ARG A 593 26.63 -5.64 11.98
C ARG A 593 25.87 -6.34 10.86
N LEU A 594 24.93 -5.67 10.18
CA LEU A 594 24.29 -6.19 8.98
C LEU A 594 25.34 -6.37 7.87
N ALA A 595 25.41 -7.58 7.30
CA ALA A 595 26.46 -7.99 6.38
C ALA A 595 26.31 -7.35 4.98
N ALA A 596 25.09 -7.38 4.42
CA ALA A 596 24.79 -6.76 3.13
C ALA A 596 24.78 -5.23 3.27
N LYS A 597 25.51 -4.54 2.38
CA LYS A 597 25.73 -3.08 2.46
C LYS A 597 24.42 -2.31 2.31
N GLU A 598 23.57 -2.76 1.39
CA GLU A 598 22.25 -2.22 1.08
C GLU A 598 21.32 -2.35 2.30
N VAL A 599 21.29 -3.55 2.89
CA VAL A 599 20.47 -3.85 4.09
C VAL A 599 20.95 -3.00 5.27
N ARG A 600 22.26 -2.95 5.52
CA ARG A 600 22.83 -2.09 6.56
C ARG A 600 22.48 -0.61 6.33
N GLY A 601 22.62 -0.11 5.11
CA GLY A 601 22.30 1.27 4.76
C GLY A 601 20.83 1.62 5.02
N VAL A 602 19.91 0.76 4.58
CA VAL A 602 18.47 0.93 4.88
C VAL A 602 18.23 0.92 6.40
N GLY A 603 18.87 0.03 7.14
CA GLY A 603 18.77 -0.02 8.60
C GLY A 603 19.26 1.27 9.28
N ARG A 604 20.36 1.86 8.80
CA ARG A 604 20.89 3.14 9.30
C ARG A 604 19.89 4.28 9.09
N ILE A 605 19.34 4.40 7.89
CA ILE A 605 18.36 5.43 7.53
C ILE A 605 17.10 5.30 8.40
N GLU A 606 16.58 4.08 8.57
CA GLU A 606 15.37 3.86 9.36
C GLU A 606 15.59 4.11 10.86
N ALA A 607 16.74 3.72 11.42
CA ALA A 607 17.09 4.05 12.80
C ALA A 607 17.21 5.56 13.02
N ALA A 608 17.89 6.28 12.12
CA ALA A 608 18.02 7.73 12.18
C ALA A 608 16.65 8.44 12.03
N ARG A 609 15.81 7.98 11.09
CA ARG A 609 14.45 8.47 10.89
C ARG A 609 13.62 8.39 12.18
N LEU A 610 13.60 7.22 12.81
CA LEU A 610 12.86 7.03 14.07
C LEU A 610 13.43 7.90 15.18
N PHE A 611 14.75 8.06 15.25
CA PHE A 611 15.39 8.95 16.22
C PHE A 611 14.94 10.40 16.06
N PHE A 612 14.95 10.93 14.82
CA PHE A 612 14.48 12.29 14.55
C PHE A 612 12.99 12.46 14.83
N GLN A 613 12.17 11.46 14.51
CA GLN A 613 10.73 11.50 14.78
C GLN A 613 10.41 11.53 16.28
N LYS A 614 11.04 10.66 17.08
CA LYS A 614 10.80 10.57 18.53
C LYS A 614 11.37 11.74 19.31
N ASN A 615 12.47 12.33 18.84
CA ASN A 615 13.14 13.43 19.53
C ASN A 615 12.86 14.82 18.94
N LYS A 616 11.90 14.95 18.01
CA LYS A 616 11.62 16.20 17.28
C LYS A 616 11.48 17.43 18.19
N ASP A 617 10.74 17.29 19.29
CA ASP A 617 10.47 18.39 20.23
C ASP A 617 11.68 18.76 21.10
N LEU A 618 12.58 17.80 21.36
CA LEU A 618 13.81 18.05 22.10
C LEU A 618 14.87 18.67 21.18
N LEU A 619 14.93 18.21 19.93
CA LEU A 619 15.85 18.73 18.93
C LEU A 619 15.49 20.16 18.49
N SER A 620 14.20 20.49 18.42
CA SER A 620 13.77 21.86 18.10
C SER A 620 14.18 22.86 19.19
N LYS A 621 14.18 22.45 20.46
CA LYS A 621 14.66 23.26 21.59
C LYS A 621 16.18 23.46 21.59
N LEU A 622 16.95 22.50 21.08
CA LEU A 622 18.41 22.63 20.96
C LEU A 622 18.83 23.63 19.88
N ASN A 623 17.96 23.86 18.88
CA ASN A 623 18.22 24.80 17.79
C ASN A 623 17.75 26.24 18.10
N GLN A 624 17.04 26.45 19.22
CA GLN A 624 16.62 27.77 19.73
C GLN A 624 17.61 28.29 20.77
#